data_AF-A0A6L5GCK6-F1
#
_entry.id   AF-A0A6L5GCK6-F1
#
_cell.length_a   1.000
_cell.length_b   1.000
_cell.length_c   1.000
_cell.angle_alpha   90.00
_cell.angle_beta   90.00
_cell.angle_gamma   90.00
#
_symmetry.space_group_name_H-M   'P 1'
#
loop_
_entity.id
_entity.type
_entity.pdbx_description
1 polymer ?
#
loop_
_entity_poly.entity_id
_entity_poly.type
_entity_poly.pdbx_seq_one_letter_code
_entity_poly.pdbx_strand_id
1 'polypeptide(L)'
;MPWIDVDPQKLRDAASQIKQSAGEVEAVADYARESDPDWWTWGLGGIPFAGLYFGVSETVFHPSLEDAKAAIEGLCSRLEECADAHQDNDAGIAAELQRIASEMGRGK
;
A
#
# COMPACT_ATOMS: atom_id res chain seq x y z
N MET A 1 -0.35 -31.24 -3.07
CA MET A 1 -0.51 -29.78 -3.07
C MET A 1 0.69 -29.20 -2.34
N PRO A 2 1.50 -28.31 -2.94
CA PRO A 2 2.54 -27.64 -2.19
C PRO A 2 1.83 -26.75 -1.17
N TRP A 3 1.98 -27.10 0.10
CA TRP A 3 1.58 -26.27 1.22
C TRP A 3 2.30 -24.94 1.04
N ILE A 4 1.57 -23.86 0.78
CA ILE A 4 2.17 -22.54 0.62
C ILE A 4 2.64 -22.16 2.03
N ASP A 5 3.95 -22.20 2.24
CA ASP A 5 4.62 -21.71 3.45
C ASP A 5 4.56 -20.18 3.42
N VAL A 6 3.46 -19.63 3.94
CA VAL A 6 3.28 -18.19 4.09
C VAL A 6 3.84 -17.79 5.45
N ASP A 7 4.95 -17.07 5.44
CA ASP A 7 5.58 -16.53 6.64
C ASP A 7 4.99 -15.14 6.95
N PRO A 8 4.22 -14.98 8.04
CA PRO A 8 3.60 -13.71 8.40
C PRO A 8 4.64 -12.60 8.63
N GLN A 9 5.84 -12.93 9.13
CA GLN A 9 6.87 -11.93 9.38
C GLN A 9 7.42 -11.38 8.07
N LYS A 10 7.64 -12.24 7.05
CA LYS A 10 8.07 -11.77 5.72
C LYS A 10 7.03 -10.87 5.06
N LEU A 11 5.74 -11.13 5.27
CA LEU A 11 4.67 -10.26 4.78
C LEU A 11 4.71 -8.88 5.45
N ARG A 12 4.90 -8.83 6.77
CA ARG A 12 5.05 -7.57 7.51
C ARG A 12 6.31 -6.80 7.10
N ASP A 13 7.43 -7.51 6.91
CA ASP A 13 8.67 -6.89 6.45
C ASP A 13 8.52 -6.32 5.04
N ALA A 14 7.84 -7.02 4.14
CA ALA A 14 7.53 -6.53 2.79
C ALA A 14 6.61 -5.29 2.84
N ALA A 15 5.56 -5.31 3.67
CA ALA A 15 4.70 -4.15 3.87
C ALA A 15 5.49 -2.94 4.40
N SER A 16 6.38 -3.15 5.38
CA SER A 16 7.24 -2.11 5.95
C SER A 16 8.18 -1.49 4.91
N GLN A 17 8.79 -2.32 4.06
CA GLN A 17 9.67 -1.84 2.98
C GLN A 17 8.90 -1.03 1.94
N ILE A 18 7.73 -1.51 1.51
CA ILE A 18 6.89 -0.84 0.51
C ILE A 18 6.30 0.47 1.06
N LYS A 19 5.96 0.51 2.35
CA LYS A 19 5.40 1.70 3.00
C LYS A 19 6.31 2.92 2.93
N GLN A 20 7.63 2.73 2.84
CA GLN A 20 8.58 3.82 2.63
C GLN A 20 8.35 4.53 1.30
N SER A 21 8.01 3.78 0.25
CA SER A 21 7.72 4.34 -1.07
C SER A 21 6.46 5.23 -1.10
N ALA A 22 5.51 5.05 -0.18
CA ALA A 22 4.36 5.96 -0.08
C ALA A 22 4.79 7.39 0.25
N GLY A 23 5.77 7.56 1.15
CA GLY A 23 6.33 8.87 1.50
C GLY A 23 7.14 9.49 0.35
N GLU A 24 7.85 8.66 -0.42
CA GLU A 24 8.57 9.13 -1.62
C GLU A 24 7.59 9.62 -2.71
N VAL A 25 6.48 8.90 -2.91
CA VAL A 25 5.42 9.31 -3.85
C VAL A 25 4.75 10.61 -3.41
N GLU A 26 4.49 10.77 -2.11
CA GLU A 26 3.97 12.02 -1.55
C GLU A 26 4.94 13.18 -1.79
N ALA A 27 6.23 13.00 -1.53
CA ALA A 27 7.24 14.02 -1.78
C ALA A 27 7.32 14.41 -3.26
N VAL A 28 7.16 13.46 -4.19
CA VAL A 28 7.08 13.74 -5.63
C VAL A 28 5.81 14.51 -5.98
N ALA A 29 4.67 14.17 -5.38
CA ALA A 29 3.41 14.87 -5.59
C ALA A 29 3.48 16.33 -5.11
N ASP A 30 4.05 16.56 -3.93
CA ASP A 30 4.25 17.89 -3.38
C ASP A 30 5.20 18.71 -4.27
N TYR A 31 6.36 18.13 -4.62
CA TYR A 31 7.31 18.78 -5.51
C TYR A 31 6.70 19.12 -6.88
N ALA A 32 5.87 18.24 -7.43
CA ALA A 32 5.21 18.47 -8.71
C ALA A 32 4.24 19.66 -8.63
N ARG A 33 3.45 19.77 -7.56
CA ARG A 33 2.56 20.92 -7.34
C ARG A 33 3.33 22.22 -7.10
N GLU A 34 4.40 22.18 -6.30
CA GLU A 34 5.25 23.34 -6.07
C GLU A 34 5.97 23.81 -7.34
N SER A 35 6.26 22.89 -8.25
CA SER A 35 6.92 23.18 -9.52
C SER A 35 5.96 23.66 -10.61
N ASP A 36 4.64 23.67 -10.38
CA ASP A 36 3.68 24.15 -11.36
C ASP A 36 3.94 25.64 -11.65
N PRO A 37 4.15 26.01 -12.93
CA PRO A 37 4.43 27.39 -13.28
C PRO A 37 3.17 28.23 -13.10
N ASP A 38 3.27 29.35 -12.38
CA ASP A 38 2.15 30.29 -12.28
C ASP A 38 1.60 30.68 -13.66
N TRP A 39 0.28 30.90 -13.76
CA TRP A 39 -0.39 31.23 -15.02
C TRP A 39 0.22 32.44 -15.74
N TRP A 40 0.77 33.41 -15.00
CA TRP A 40 1.39 34.62 -15.55
C TRP A 40 2.77 34.35 -16.19
N THR A 41 3.43 33.24 -15.85
CA THR A 41 4.73 32.81 -16.42
C THR A 41 4.62 32.49 -17.91
N TRP A 42 3.42 32.18 -18.39
CA TRP A 42 3.14 31.83 -19.78
C TRP A 42 3.01 33.07 -20.69
N GLY A 43 2.85 34.26 -20.12
CA GLY A 43 2.58 35.50 -20.86
C GLY A 43 1.22 35.50 -21.56
N LEU A 44 0.83 36.65 -22.13
CA LEU A 44 -0.50 36.84 -22.75
C LEU A 44 -0.78 35.86 -23.92
N GLY A 45 0.23 35.55 -24.72
CA GLY A 45 0.12 34.59 -25.82
C GLY A 45 0.09 33.13 -25.37
N GLY A 46 0.57 32.85 -24.15
CA GLY A 46 0.63 31.51 -23.58
C GLY A 46 -0.59 31.11 -22.77
N ILE A 47 -1.57 32.01 -22.54
CA ILE A 47 -2.78 31.72 -21.75
C ILE A 47 -3.53 30.46 -22.22
N PRO A 48 -3.74 30.22 -23.54
CA PRO A 48 -4.39 28.98 -23.98
C PRO A 48 -3.59 27.72 -23.60
N PHE A 49 -2.26 27.81 -23.61
CA PHE A 49 -1.37 26.71 -23.23
C PHE A 49 -1.34 26.49 -21.72
N ALA A 50 -1.40 27.56 -20.91
CA ALA A 50 -1.57 27.46 -19.47
C ALA A 50 -2.88 26.72 -19.13
N GLY A 51 -3.98 27.05 -19.82
CA GLY A 51 -5.25 26.35 -19.64
C GLY A 51 -5.19 24.86 -19.98
N LEU A 52 -4.49 24.48 -21.06
CA LEU A 52 -4.26 23.07 -21.41
C LEU A 52 -3.38 22.37 -20.37
N TYR A 53 -2.32 23.04 -19.91
CA TYR A 53 -1.41 22.52 -18.89
C TYR A 53 -2.17 22.21 -17.59
N PHE A 54 -2.83 23.21 -17.01
CA PHE A 54 -3.58 23.05 -15.76
C PHE A 54 -4.75 22.09 -15.91
N GLY A 55 -5.39 22.08 -17.09
CA GLY A 55 -6.41 21.10 -17.42
C GLY A 55 -5.91 19.67 -17.29
N VAL A 56 -4.68 19.37 -17.71
CA VAL A 56 -4.10 18.02 -17.59
C VAL A 56 -3.48 17.78 -16.21
N SER A 57 -2.76 18.76 -15.65
CA SER A 57 -2.07 18.58 -14.38
C SER A 57 -3.05 18.37 -13.23
N GLU A 58 -4.13 19.16 -13.15
CA GLU A 58 -5.12 19.07 -12.08
C GLU A 58 -6.07 17.88 -12.24
N THR A 59 -6.42 17.47 -13.46
CA THR A 59 -7.43 16.42 -13.67
C THR A 59 -6.85 15.02 -13.82
N VAL A 60 -5.58 14.91 -14.22
CA VAL A 60 -4.94 13.62 -14.50
C VAL A 60 -3.69 13.43 -13.66
N PHE A 61 -2.72 14.33 -13.78
CA PHE A 61 -1.38 14.08 -13.24
C PHE A 61 -1.34 14.08 -11.70
N HIS A 62 -1.82 15.16 -11.08
CA HIS A 62 -1.84 15.28 -9.62
C HIS A 62 -2.73 14.22 -8.96
N PRO A 63 -3.95 13.94 -9.45
CA PRO A 63 -4.75 12.83 -8.92
C PRO A 63 -4.08 11.45 -9.07
N SER A 64 -3.37 11.21 -10.19
CA SER A 64 -2.68 9.92 -10.39
C SER A 64 -1.58 9.67 -9.35
N LEU A 65 -0.92 10.72 -8.87
CA LEU A 65 0.10 10.62 -7.81
C LEU A 65 -0.55 10.34 -6.44
N GLU A 66 -1.69 10.96 -6.15
CA GLU A 66 -2.47 10.66 -4.95
C GLU A 66 -3.00 9.21 -4.97
N ASP A 67 -3.52 8.76 -6.12
CA ASP A 67 -3.97 7.37 -6.32
C ASP A 67 -2.82 6.37 -6.15
N ALA A 68 -1.62 6.71 -6.62
CA ALA A 68 -0.43 5.86 -6.44
C ALA A 68 -0.08 5.69 -4.96
N LYS A 69 -0.12 6.77 -4.16
CA LYS A 69 0.07 6.71 -2.71
C LYS A 69 -0.99 5.82 -2.06
N ALA A 70 -2.26 6.05 -2.38
CA ALA A 70 -3.37 5.27 -1.82
C ALA A 70 -3.29 3.78 -2.20
N ALA A 71 -2.85 3.46 -3.42
CA ALA A 71 -2.64 2.09 -3.86
C ALA A 71 -1.51 1.38 -3.09
N ILE A 72 -0.42 2.09 -2.81
CA ILE A 72 0.70 1.58 -1.99
C ILE A 72 0.21 1.30 -0.56
N GLU A 73 -0.47 2.27 0.07
CA GLU A 73 -1.01 2.12 1.42
C GLU A 73 -2.03 0.97 1.50
N GLY A 74 -2.92 0.86 0.51
CA GLY A 74 -3.89 -0.23 0.42
C GLY A 74 -3.22 -1.60 0.24
N LEU A 75 -2.14 -1.69 -0.53
CA LEU A 75 -1.37 -2.93 -0.65
C LEU A 75 -0.70 -3.31 0.69
N CYS A 76 -0.11 -2.35 1.39
CA CYS A 76 0.48 -2.57 2.70
C CYS A 76 -0.55 -3.09 3.72
N SER A 77 -1.74 -2.47 3.79
CA SER A 77 -2.83 -2.93 4.65
C SER A 77 -3.21 -4.38 4.35
N ARG A 78 -3.34 -4.74 3.07
CA ARG A 78 -3.68 -6.11 2.66
C ARG A 78 -2.60 -7.13 3.01
N LEU A 79 -1.32 -6.75 2.97
CA LEU A 79 -0.22 -7.61 3.39
C LEU A 79 -0.25 -7.84 4.91
N GLU A 80 -0.50 -6.79 5.69
CA GLU A 80 -0.64 -6.86 7.14
C GLU A 80 -1.84 -7.72 7.55
N GLU A 81 -3.01 -7.50 6.94
CA GLU A 81 -4.21 -8.31 7.15
C GLU A 81 -3.98 -9.79 6.78
N CYS A 82 -3.24 -10.06 5.70
CA CYS A 82 -2.87 -11.42 5.31
C CYS A 82 -1.95 -12.08 6.35
N ALA A 83 -0.97 -11.34 6.88
CA ALA A 83 -0.10 -11.82 7.94
C ALA A 83 -0.89 -12.15 9.21
N ASP A 84 -1.80 -11.27 9.64
CA ASP A 84 -2.66 -11.49 10.80
C ASP A 84 -3.52 -12.75 10.62
N ALA A 85 -4.17 -12.90 9.46
CA ALA A 85 -5.01 -14.07 9.18
C ALA A 85 -4.22 -15.39 9.21
N HIS A 86 -2.99 -15.42 8.71
CA HIS A 86 -2.14 -16.62 8.76
C HIS A 86 -1.68 -16.93 10.19
N GLN A 87 -1.29 -15.90 10.95
CA GLN A 87 -0.86 -16.06 12.33
C GLN A 87 -2.00 -16.57 13.23
N ASP A 88 -3.21 -16.05 13.07
CA ASP A 88 -4.40 -16.47 13.81
C ASP A 88 -4.82 -17.91 13.46
N ASN A 89 -4.75 -18.27 12.17
CA ASN A 89 -5.03 -19.63 11.73
C ASN A 89 -4.03 -20.64 12.32
N ASP A 90 -2.73 -20.31 12.29
CA ASP A 90 -1.69 -21.18 12.86
C ASP A 90 -1.85 -21.36 14.37
N ALA A 91 -2.16 -20.29 15.09
CA ALA A 91 -2.44 -20.33 16.53
C ALA A 91 -3.70 -21.18 16.84
N GLY A 92 -4.76 -21.03 16.03
CA GLY A 92 -5.99 -21.82 16.16
C GLY A 92 -5.76 -23.31 15.93
N ILE A 93 -5.01 -23.67 14.87
CA ILE A 93 -4.65 -25.05 14.56
C ILE A 93 -3.79 -25.65 15.67
N ALA A 94 -2.80 -24.92 16.18
CA ALA A 94 -1.94 -25.38 17.27
C ALA A 94 -2.76 -25.65 18.55
N ALA A 95 -3.69 -24.75 18.90
CA ALA A 95 -4.58 -24.93 20.05
C ALA A 95 -5.51 -26.15 19.89
N GLU A 96 -6.06 -26.36 18.69
CA GLU A 96 -6.93 -27.50 18.42
C GLU A 96 -6.15 -28.83 18.46
N LEU A 97 -4.94 -28.87 17.89
CA LEU A 97 -4.06 -30.03 17.98
C LEU A 97 -3.68 -30.35 19.43
N GLN A 98 -3.41 -29.33 20.26
CA GLN A 98 -3.13 -29.51 21.68
C GLN A 98 -4.34 -30.05 22.45
N ARG A 99 -5.55 -29.58 22.11
CA ARG A 99 -6.81 -30.09 22.66
C ARG A 99 -6.98 -31.58 22.32
N ILE A 100 -6.85 -31.94 21.04
CA ILE A 100 -6.97 -33.33 20.58
C ILE A 100 -5.93 -34.23 21.25
N ALA A 101 -4.67 -33.79 21.34
CA ALA A 101 -3.61 -34.54 22.02
C ALA A 101 -3.93 -34.78 23.51
N SER A 102 -4.50 -33.79 24.18
CA SER A 102 -4.91 -33.89 25.59
C SER A 102 -6.10 -34.85 25.78
N GLU A 103 -7.06 -34.86 24.85
CA GLU A 103 -8.20 -35.77 24.85
C GLU A 103 -7.76 -37.22 24.63
N MET A 104 -6.88 -37.47 23.65
CA MET A 104 -6.33 -38.80 23.39
C MET A 104 -5.44 -39.31 24.54
N GLY A 105 -4.67 -38.42 25.18
CA GLY A 105 -3.80 -38.76 26.30
C GLY A 105 -4.56 -39.16 27.58
N ARG A 106 -5.80 -38.69 27.75
CA ARG A 106 -6.71 -39.08 28.86
C ARG A 106 -7.44 -40.41 28.64
N GLY A 107 -7.35 -40.99 27.43
CA GLY A 107 -7.99 -42.25 27.06
C GLY A 107 -7.13 -43.52 27.32
N LYS A 108 -5.96 -43.39 27.95
CA LYS A 108 -5.16 -44.49 28.49
C LYS A 108 -5.19 -44.44 30.02
#